data_AF-A0A8S9UWR7-F1
#
_entry.id   AF-A0A8S9UWR7-F1
#
_cell.length_a   1.000
_cell.length_b   1.000
_cell.length_c   1.000
_cell.angle_alpha   90.00
_cell.angle_beta   90.00
_cell.angle_gamma   90.00
#
_symmetry.space_group_name_H-M   'P 1'
#
loop_
_entity.id
_entity.type
_entity.pdbx_description
1 polymer ?
#
loop_
_entity_poly.entity_id
_entity_poly.type
_entity_poly.pdbx_seq_one_letter_code
_entity_poly.pdbx_strand_id
1 'polypeptide(L)'
;MHRSCLAAMLTAFGAEESFDSSVCGKRCHNAVVKARRLDQSSKKRKQLQPLHRRRGQSGETKQTLATEAVDAIVDSGVSTVRTPKHVMNKILGLETSFRLASDWLANTNQGVGSERDLRAIILQRCPSSYELQPVMDDNPSTHPLLLNTQEGFTYSDRDSDSSSSEEVKKLIIQSEELTLRKQRVMKVEEAEARIAESNAHAQKLREEAEHWRIQRLVTLLRERTKLKQEGVSQEDIDLALPLPMAAIHEARVSTLGADSVALLRQMR
;
A
#
# COMPACT_ATOMS: atom_id res chain seq x y z
N MET A 1 9.36 0.47 -30.33
CA MET A 1 10.30 -0.22 -29.47
C MET A 1 11.01 0.85 -28.68
N HIS A 2 11.32 0.68 -27.39
CA HIS A 2 12.23 1.63 -26.74
C HIS A 2 13.61 1.55 -27.40
N ARG A 3 14.33 2.67 -27.49
CA ARG A 3 15.69 2.73 -28.05
C ARG A 3 16.63 1.68 -27.43
N SER A 4 16.44 1.37 -26.14
CA SER A 4 17.17 0.32 -25.43
C SER A 4 16.81 -1.11 -25.85
N CYS A 5 15.54 -1.39 -26.16
CA CYS A 5 15.09 -2.69 -26.66
C CYS A 5 15.54 -2.91 -28.11
N LEU A 6 15.48 -1.86 -28.93
CA LEU A 6 15.98 -1.88 -30.31
C LEU A 6 17.50 -2.09 -30.32
N ALA A 7 18.26 -1.33 -29.53
CA ALA A 7 19.70 -1.51 -29.40
C ALA A 7 20.07 -2.93 -28.95
N ALA A 8 19.35 -3.50 -27.97
CA ALA A 8 19.62 -4.85 -27.49
C ALA A 8 19.37 -5.92 -28.57
N MET A 9 18.31 -5.78 -29.38
CA MET A 9 18.07 -6.71 -30.49
C MET A 9 19.07 -6.49 -31.64
N LEU A 10 19.37 -5.24 -31.99
CA LEU A 10 20.36 -4.90 -33.01
C LEU A 10 21.76 -5.43 -32.65
N THR A 11 22.16 -5.34 -31.38
CA THR A 11 23.39 -5.98 -30.87
C THR A 11 23.31 -7.51 -30.94
N ALA A 12 22.16 -8.11 -30.62
CA ALA A 12 21.99 -9.57 -30.69
C ALA A 12 22.03 -10.12 -32.13
N PHE A 13 21.63 -9.31 -33.11
CA PHE A 13 21.61 -9.66 -34.53
C PHE A 13 22.75 -9.03 -35.36
N GLY A 14 23.68 -8.31 -34.71
CA GLY A 14 24.88 -7.74 -35.35
C GLY A 14 24.60 -6.65 -36.40
N ALA A 15 23.46 -5.98 -36.34
CA ALA A 15 23.08 -4.93 -37.30
C ALA A 15 23.16 -3.54 -36.64
N GLU A 16 23.90 -2.60 -37.23
CA GLU A 16 24.09 -1.24 -36.67
C GLU A 16 23.17 -0.17 -37.28
N GLU A 17 22.10 -0.56 -37.98
CA GLU A 17 21.26 0.43 -38.70
C GLU A 17 20.06 0.93 -37.87
N SER A 18 19.89 2.26 -37.90
CA SER A 18 18.86 2.99 -37.16
C SER A 18 17.48 2.85 -37.79
N PHE A 19 16.50 2.41 -36.99
CA PHE A 19 15.07 2.42 -37.36
C PHE A 19 14.30 3.54 -36.64
N ASP A 20 13.53 4.33 -37.39
CA ASP A 20 12.82 5.53 -36.93
C ASP A 20 11.35 5.32 -36.54
N SER A 21 10.90 4.11 -36.19
CA SER A 21 9.52 3.91 -35.73
C SER A 21 9.38 3.11 -34.43
N SER A 22 8.62 3.68 -33.49
CA SER A 22 8.59 3.28 -32.09
C SER A 22 7.25 2.68 -31.66
N VAL A 23 7.10 1.35 -31.62
CA VAL A 23 6.10 0.69 -30.74
C VAL A 23 6.70 -0.49 -29.94
N CYS A 24 6.89 -0.36 -28.62
CA CYS A 24 6.88 -1.52 -27.69
C CYS A 24 6.49 -1.05 -26.28
N GLY A 25 5.63 -1.81 -25.60
CA GLY A 25 5.02 -1.41 -24.34
C GLY A 25 5.94 -1.41 -23.11
N LYS A 26 5.43 -0.84 -22.01
CA LYS A 26 6.12 -0.63 -20.72
C LYS A 26 6.76 -1.89 -20.12
N ARG A 27 6.17 -3.07 -20.36
CA ARG A 27 6.73 -4.37 -19.92
C ARG A 27 8.10 -4.69 -20.53
N CYS A 28 8.30 -4.35 -21.81
CA CYS A 28 9.57 -4.62 -22.49
C CYS A 28 10.69 -3.70 -21.98
N HIS A 29 10.37 -2.46 -21.65
CA HIS A 29 11.32 -1.53 -21.03
C HIS A 29 11.88 -2.07 -19.71
N ASN A 30 10.97 -2.50 -18.84
CA ASN A 30 11.31 -2.96 -17.50
C ASN A 30 12.18 -4.24 -17.54
N ALA A 31 11.93 -5.13 -18.50
CA ALA A 31 12.74 -6.34 -18.69
C ALA A 31 14.19 -6.01 -19.06
N VAL A 32 14.41 -5.08 -20.00
CA VAL A 32 15.76 -4.68 -20.45
C VAL A 32 16.51 -3.94 -19.35
N VAL A 33 15.85 -3.05 -18.61
CA VAL A 33 16.45 -2.33 -17.48
C VAL A 33 16.87 -3.31 -16.37
N LYS A 34 16.05 -4.33 -16.09
CA LYS A 34 16.36 -5.36 -15.10
C LYS A 34 17.58 -6.20 -15.51
N ALA A 35 17.68 -6.57 -16.78
CA ALA A 35 18.82 -7.34 -17.31
C ALA A 35 20.15 -6.56 -17.21
N ARG A 36 20.15 -5.26 -17.53
CA ARG A 36 21.35 -4.41 -17.41
C ARG A 36 21.89 -4.28 -15.98
N ARG A 37 21.01 -4.29 -14.98
CA ARG A 37 21.42 -4.22 -13.56
C ARG A 37 22.11 -5.50 -13.08
N LEU A 38 21.70 -6.66 -13.60
CA LEU A 38 22.30 -7.94 -13.25
C LEU A 38 23.72 -8.07 -13.86
N ASP A 39 23.92 -7.59 -15.09
CA ASP A 39 25.23 -7.64 -15.76
C ASP A 39 26.29 -6.70 -15.14
N GLN A 40 25.84 -5.64 -14.44
CA GLN A 40 26.73 -4.75 -13.69
C GLN A 40 27.26 -5.33 -12.37
N SER A 41 26.63 -6.39 -11.83
CA SER A 41 27.06 -7.01 -10.58
C SER A 41 28.27 -7.95 -10.74
N SER A 42 28.54 -8.42 -11.96
CA SER A 42 29.57 -9.44 -12.21
C SER A 42 30.98 -8.92 -12.48
N LYS A 43 31.23 -7.59 -12.49
CA LYS A 43 32.51 -7.03 -12.99
C LYS A 43 33.36 -6.18 -12.03
N LYS A 44 33.10 -6.11 -10.72
CA LYS A 44 34.01 -5.40 -9.80
C LYS A 44 34.97 -6.33 -9.06
N ARG A 45 36.13 -6.57 -9.69
CA ARG A 45 37.35 -7.05 -9.04
C ARG A 45 37.77 -6.06 -7.94
N LYS A 46 38.13 -6.62 -6.78
CA LYS A 46 38.43 -5.94 -5.51
C LYS A 46 39.75 -5.16 -5.59
N GLN A 47 39.70 -3.85 -5.36
CA GLN A 47 40.78 -3.11 -4.73
C GLN A 47 40.35 -2.82 -3.29
N LEU A 48 41.10 -3.32 -2.31
CA LEU A 48 40.98 -2.88 -0.91
C LEU A 48 41.35 -1.40 -0.86
N GLN A 49 40.47 -0.56 -0.32
CA GLN A 49 40.81 0.81 0.07
C GLN A 49 40.64 1.01 1.58
N PRO A 50 41.48 1.86 2.20
CA PRO A 50 41.43 2.13 3.63
C PRO A 50 40.16 2.90 4.01
N LEU A 51 39.63 2.62 5.20
CA LEU A 51 38.44 3.28 5.76
C LEU A 51 38.76 4.76 6.03
N HIS A 52 38.53 5.64 5.06
CA HIS A 52 38.56 7.09 5.25
C HIS A 52 37.15 7.66 5.32
N ARG A 53 36.94 8.53 6.33
CA ARG A 53 35.73 9.33 6.60
C ARG A 53 35.01 9.74 5.31
N ARG A 54 33.80 9.23 5.06
CA ARG A 54 32.90 9.82 4.06
C ARG A 54 32.25 11.07 4.64
N ARG A 55 32.85 12.24 4.36
CA ARG A 55 32.08 13.48 4.18
C ARG A 55 31.30 13.35 2.88
N GLY A 56 29.99 13.49 2.97
CA GLY A 56 29.08 13.52 1.83
C GLY A 56 27.91 12.61 2.08
N GLN A 57 26.73 13.20 2.29
CA GLN A 57 25.45 12.51 2.25
C GLN A 57 25.28 11.87 0.87
N SER A 58 25.75 10.63 0.67
CA SER A 58 25.12 9.75 -0.29
C SER A 58 23.74 9.45 0.25
N GLY A 59 22.70 9.54 -0.58
CA GLY A 59 21.33 9.13 -0.26
C GLY A 59 21.20 7.61 -0.06
N GLU A 60 22.23 6.96 0.47
CA GLU A 60 22.25 5.56 0.86
C GLU A 60 21.44 5.43 2.14
N THR A 61 20.31 4.76 2.04
CA THR A 61 19.43 4.51 3.17
C THR A 61 20.18 3.78 4.30
N LYS A 62 19.84 4.02 5.57
CA LYS A 62 20.40 3.27 6.72
C LYS A 62 20.38 1.74 6.51
N GLN A 63 19.40 1.26 5.75
CA GLN A 63 19.23 -0.14 5.36
C GLN A 63 20.35 -0.66 4.45
N THR A 64 20.85 0.14 3.49
CA THR A 64 21.91 -0.30 2.57
C THR A 64 23.24 -0.45 3.30
N LEU A 65 23.59 0.50 4.17
CA LEU A 65 24.79 0.42 5.02
C LEU A 65 24.73 -0.76 6.01
N ALA A 66 23.55 -1.02 6.60
CA ALA A 66 23.35 -2.17 7.46
C ALA A 66 23.45 -3.51 6.72
N THR A 67 23.19 -3.52 5.41
CA THR A 67 23.34 -4.72 4.57
C THR A 67 24.82 -4.96 4.25
N GLU A 68 25.57 -3.92 3.90
CA GLU A 68 27.03 -4.02 3.70
C GLU A 68 27.75 -4.51 4.96
N ALA A 69 27.30 -4.06 6.14
CA ALA A 69 27.82 -4.54 7.41
C ALA A 69 27.52 -6.03 7.65
N VAL A 70 26.37 -6.55 7.21
CA VAL A 70 26.07 -8.00 7.29
C VAL A 70 27.01 -8.79 6.40
N ASP A 71 27.27 -8.32 5.18
CA ASP A 71 28.18 -8.99 4.24
C ASP A 71 29.60 -9.05 4.80
N ALA A 72 30.08 -7.96 5.42
CA ALA A 72 31.37 -7.93 6.10
C ALA A 72 31.46 -8.90 7.29
N ILE A 73 30.36 -9.09 8.04
CA ILE A 73 30.30 -10.07 9.15
C ILE A 73 30.42 -11.50 8.60
N VAL A 74 29.75 -11.80 7.48
CA VAL A 74 29.85 -13.11 6.82
C VAL A 74 31.27 -13.35 6.32
N ASP A 75 31.89 -12.34 5.69
CA ASP A 75 33.27 -12.41 5.20
C ASP A 75 34.29 -12.60 6.33
N SER A 76 33.98 -12.14 7.54
CA SER A 76 34.81 -12.36 8.74
C SER A 76 34.72 -13.78 9.34
N GLY A 77 33.89 -14.66 8.76
CA GLY A 77 33.77 -16.07 9.17
C GLY A 77 32.80 -16.30 10.34
N VAL A 78 31.97 -15.32 10.69
CA VAL A 78 30.94 -15.48 11.73
C VAL A 78 29.77 -16.31 11.17
N SER A 79 29.60 -17.52 11.69
CA SER A 79 28.61 -18.50 11.20
C SER A 79 27.16 -18.19 11.57
N THR A 80 26.91 -17.29 12.51
CA THR A 80 25.55 -16.90 12.90
C THR A 80 24.95 -15.95 11.87
N VAL A 81 23.79 -16.30 11.31
CA VAL A 81 23.07 -15.43 10.36
C VAL A 81 22.68 -14.12 11.06
N ARG A 82 23.18 -12.99 10.53
CA ARG A 82 22.81 -11.64 10.97
C ARG A 82 21.92 -11.01 9.90
N THR A 83 20.86 -10.33 10.33
CA THR A 83 20.06 -9.50 9.42
C THR A 83 20.39 -8.03 9.63
N PRO A 84 20.13 -7.14 8.64
CA PRO A 84 20.38 -5.70 8.79
C PRO A 84 19.71 -5.09 10.03
N LYS A 85 18.54 -5.61 10.42
CA LYS A 85 17.85 -5.20 11.65
C LYS A 85 18.65 -5.52 12.92
N HIS A 86 19.33 -6.67 12.96
CA HIS A 86 20.18 -7.04 14.10
C HIS A 86 21.40 -6.12 14.21
N VAL A 87 21.99 -5.74 13.09
CA VAL A 87 23.11 -4.79 13.05
C VAL A 87 22.67 -3.41 13.56
N MET A 88 21.56 -2.88 13.03
CA MET A 88 21.01 -1.59 13.48
C MET A 88 20.68 -1.58 14.97
N ASN A 89 19.99 -2.61 15.46
CA ASN A 89 19.66 -2.72 16.89
C ASN A 89 20.92 -2.85 17.77
N LYS A 90 21.95 -3.54 17.28
CA LYS A 90 23.22 -3.66 18.02
C LYS A 90 23.94 -2.32 18.10
N ILE A 91 23.96 -1.54 17.02
CA ILE A 91 24.52 -0.18 17.00
C ILE A 91 23.80 0.70 18.01
N LEU A 92 22.46 0.73 17.99
CA LEU A 92 21.67 1.51 18.97
C LEU A 92 21.95 1.10 20.43
N GLY A 93 22.10 -0.20 20.69
CA GLY A 93 22.47 -0.70 22.01
C GLY A 93 23.88 -0.27 22.44
N LEU A 94 24.84 -0.31 21.51
CA LEU A 94 26.21 0.15 21.76
C LEU A 94 26.26 1.66 22.03
N GLU A 95 25.60 2.47 21.21
CA GLU A 95 25.46 3.93 21.41
C GLU A 95 24.84 4.25 22.77
N THR A 96 23.78 3.54 23.15
CA THR A 96 23.13 3.74 24.45
C THR A 96 24.07 3.40 25.60
N SER A 97 24.76 2.25 25.55
CA SER A 97 25.70 1.84 26.60
C SER A 97 26.90 2.79 26.72
N PHE A 98 27.41 3.28 25.58
CA PHE A 98 28.52 4.23 25.53
C PHE A 98 28.12 5.59 26.11
N ARG A 99 26.94 6.10 25.75
CA ARG A 99 26.40 7.34 26.30
C ARG A 99 26.21 7.25 27.81
N LEU A 100 25.68 6.14 28.32
CA LEU A 100 25.54 5.92 29.77
C LEU A 100 26.87 5.88 30.52
N ALA A 101 27.90 5.26 29.91
CA ALA A 101 29.24 5.25 30.49
C ALA A 101 29.89 6.65 30.49
N SER A 102 29.71 7.39 29.40
CA SER A 102 30.21 8.76 29.24
C SER A 102 29.51 9.74 30.18
N ASP A 103 28.20 9.63 30.33
CA ASP A 103 27.39 10.44 31.24
C ASP A 103 27.76 10.17 32.71
N TRP A 104 27.97 8.90 33.06
CA TRP A 104 28.47 8.54 34.39
C TRP A 104 29.87 9.12 34.66
N LEU A 105 30.78 9.05 33.68
CA LEU A 105 32.12 9.62 33.78
C LEU A 105 32.07 11.15 33.92
N ALA A 106 31.15 11.83 33.23
CA ALA A 106 31.02 13.28 33.31
C ALA A 106 30.39 13.76 34.63
N ASN A 107 29.43 13.00 35.19
CA ASN A 107 28.62 13.45 36.33
C ASN A 107 29.05 12.84 37.67
N THR A 108 29.69 11.65 37.67
CA THR A 108 29.82 10.79 38.87
C THR A 108 31.26 10.45 39.24
N ASN A 109 32.26 11.20 38.76
CA ASN A 109 33.65 11.05 39.25
C ASN A 109 33.82 11.24 40.77
N GLN A 110 32.74 11.55 41.50
CA GLN A 110 32.71 11.61 42.96
C GLN A 110 32.69 10.20 43.56
N GLY A 111 33.80 9.83 44.20
CA GLY A 111 33.89 8.65 45.05
C GLY A 111 34.77 7.51 44.53
N VAL A 112 35.35 7.63 43.33
CA VAL A 112 36.32 6.65 42.83
C VAL A 112 37.73 7.18 43.03
N GLY A 113 38.47 6.59 43.96
CA GLY A 113 39.80 7.06 44.38
C GLY A 113 40.96 6.59 43.50
N SER A 114 40.75 5.66 42.56
CA SER A 114 41.80 5.11 41.72
C SER A 114 41.41 4.99 40.24
N GLU A 115 42.37 5.22 39.34
CA GLU A 115 42.19 5.12 37.89
C GLU A 115 41.83 3.69 37.43
N ARG A 116 42.33 2.69 38.17
CA ARG A 116 42.01 1.27 37.91
C ARG A 116 40.54 0.95 38.17
N ASP A 117 39.97 1.53 39.23
CA ASP A 117 38.56 1.35 39.58
C ASP A 117 37.65 2.13 38.61
N LEU A 118 38.08 3.33 38.17
CA LEU A 118 37.39 4.08 37.12
C LEU A 118 37.28 3.25 35.84
N ARG A 119 38.40 2.67 35.39
CA ARG A 119 38.43 1.81 34.20
C ARG A 119 37.54 0.58 34.35
N ALA A 120 37.54 -0.06 35.52
CA ALA A 120 36.70 -1.22 35.79
C ALA A 120 35.19 -0.87 35.72
N ILE A 121 34.79 0.26 36.30
CA ILE A 121 33.39 0.70 36.31
C ILE A 121 32.93 1.13 34.91
N ILE A 122 33.80 1.79 34.14
CA ILE A 122 33.50 2.14 32.74
C ILE A 122 33.28 0.87 31.91
N LEU A 123 34.17 -0.13 32.02
CA LEU A 123 34.04 -1.40 31.31
C LEU A 123 32.82 -2.21 31.75
N GLN A 124 32.42 -2.09 33.03
CA GLN A 124 31.18 -2.71 33.52
C GLN A 124 29.93 -2.12 32.85
N ARG A 125 29.94 -0.82 32.54
CA ARG A 125 28.81 -0.11 31.90
C ARG A 125 28.82 -0.25 30.38
N CYS A 126 30.00 -0.17 29.76
CA CYS A 126 30.20 -0.34 28.34
C CYS A 126 31.46 -1.19 28.10
N PRO A 127 31.31 -2.51 27.82
CA PRO A 127 32.44 -3.41 27.64
C PRO A 127 33.39 -3.01 26.49
N SER A 128 32.86 -2.33 25.48
CA SER A 128 33.58 -1.90 24.28
C SER A 128 33.86 -0.38 24.27
N SER A 129 33.92 0.27 25.43
CA SER A 129 34.07 1.74 25.53
C SER A 129 35.30 2.27 24.79
N TYR A 130 36.48 1.69 25.02
CA TYR A 130 37.73 2.14 24.42
C TYR A 130 37.82 1.91 22.91
N GLU A 131 37.13 0.88 22.41
CA GLU A 131 37.06 0.59 20.96
C GLU A 131 36.10 1.55 20.24
N LEU A 132 35.05 1.97 20.93
CA LEU A 132 34.03 2.87 20.39
C LEU A 132 34.42 4.34 20.52
N GLN A 133 35.27 4.69 21.49
CA GLN A 133 35.71 6.07 21.76
C GLN A 133 36.16 6.86 20.51
N PRO A 134 37.07 6.36 19.63
CA PRO A 134 37.51 7.12 18.46
C PRO A 134 36.41 7.35 17.41
N VAL A 135 35.29 6.63 17.48
CA VAL A 135 34.16 6.77 16.56
C VAL A 135 33.03 7.60 17.18
N MET A 136 32.86 7.50 18.50
CA MET A 136 31.76 8.12 19.24
C MET A 136 32.12 9.49 19.84
N ASP A 137 33.41 9.81 20.04
CA ASP A 137 33.83 11.13 20.53
C ASP A 137 33.53 12.26 19.52
N ASP A 138 33.42 11.94 18.23
CA ASP A 138 33.07 12.91 17.17
C ASP A 138 31.55 13.07 16.97
N ASN A 139 30.72 12.24 17.62
CA ASN A 139 29.28 12.20 17.38
C ASN A 139 28.51 13.00 18.47
N PRO A 140 27.75 14.04 18.10
CA PRO A 140 27.04 14.87 19.08
C PRO A 140 25.99 14.10 19.89
N SER A 141 25.47 13.00 19.37
CA SER A 141 24.45 12.17 20.04
C SER A 141 24.99 11.28 21.16
N THR A 142 26.31 11.16 21.30
CA THR A 142 26.99 10.34 22.30
C THR A 142 27.61 11.13 23.44
N HIS A 143 27.61 12.46 23.39
CA HIS A 143 28.04 13.29 24.49
C HIS A 143 27.03 13.28 25.66
N PRO A 144 27.52 13.40 26.91
CA PRO A 144 26.68 13.62 28.09
C PRO A 144 25.74 14.81 27.89
N LEU A 145 24.54 14.73 28.46
CA LEU A 145 23.62 15.87 28.44
C LEU A 145 24.24 17.02 29.26
N LEU A 146 24.38 18.20 28.65
CA LEU A 146 24.87 19.39 29.33
C LEU A 146 24.01 19.65 30.57
N LEU A 147 24.65 19.70 31.74
CA LEU A 147 23.99 20.11 32.97
C LEU A 147 23.73 21.63 32.92
N ASN A 148 22.67 22.05 33.60
CA ASN A 148 22.25 23.46 33.71
C ASN A 148 23.26 24.39 34.40
N THR A 149 24.43 23.86 34.79
CA THR A 149 25.48 24.53 35.56
C THR A 149 26.81 24.68 34.80
N GLN A 150 26.94 24.16 33.56
CA GLN A 150 28.18 24.24 32.79
C GLN A 150 28.27 25.51 31.93
N GLU A 151 29.46 26.14 31.84
CA GLU A 151 29.70 27.29 30.95
C GLU A 151 29.51 26.88 29.48
N GLY A 152 28.50 27.45 28.83
CA GLY A 152 27.99 27.03 27.52
C GLY A 152 26.55 26.54 27.57
N PHE A 153 25.99 26.29 28.76
CA PHE A 153 24.56 26.13 28.97
C PHE A 153 23.87 27.49 28.80
N THR A 154 23.47 27.80 27.57
CA THR A 154 22.66 28.97 27.29
C THR A 154 21.18 28.59 27.50
N TYR A 155 20.45 29.34 28.33
CA TYR A 155 18.99 29.21 28.39
C TYR A 155 18.32 29.54 27.04
N SER A 156 19.06 30.03 26.04
CA SER A 156 18.56 30.12 24.66
C SER A 156 18.34 28.77 23.98
N ASP A 157 18.96 27.68 24.47
CA ASP A 157 18.72 26.32 23.96
C ASP A 157 17.63 25.57 24.74
N ARG A 158 17.10 26.17 25.82
CA ARG A 158 15.94 25.67 26.55
C ARG A 158 14.82 26.70 26.43
N ASP A 159 14.03 26.51 25.40
CA ASP A 159 12.87 27.32 25.02
C ASP A 159 13.22 28.65 24.30
N SER A 160 14.09 28.61 23.29
CA SER A 160 13.57 29.10 22.00
C SER A 160 12.56 28.05 21.52
N ASP A 161 11.43 28.10 22.19
CA ASP A 161 10.22 27.43 21.81
C ASP A 161 9.90 28.00 20.43
N SER A 162 10.43 27.33 19.40
CA SER A 162 9.71 27.15 18.17
C SER A 162 8.44 26.31 18.41
N SER A 163 7.88 26.31 19.62
CA SER A 163 6.49 26.04 19.97
C SER A 163 5.55 26.66 18.95
N SER A 164 5.81 27.89 18.50
CA SER A 164 5.05 28.46 17.37
C SER A 164 5.19 27.62 16.09
N SER A 165 6.38 27.14 15.71
CA SER A 165 6.56 26.38 14.47
C SER A 165 6.06 24.93 14.57
N GLU A 166 6.23 24.25 15.71
CA GLU A 166 5.77 22.88 15.88
C GLU A 166 4.25 22.78 16.08
N GLU A 167 3.64 23.71 16.82
CA GLU A 167 2.18 23.79 16.94
C GLU A 167 1.56 24.22 15.61
N VAL A 168 2.16 25.16 14.88
CA VAL A 168 1.72 25.51 13.52
C VAL A 168 1.85 24.33 12.57
N LYS A 169 2.95 23.55 12.61
CA LYS A 169 3.08 22.31 11.81
C LYS A 169 2.00 21.30 12.16
N LYS A 170 1.70 21.10 13.45
CA LYS A 170 0.65 20.19 13.90
C LYS A 170 -0.73 20.62 13.43
N LEU A 171 -1.03 21.92 13.49
CA LEU A 171 -2.28 22.50 12.98
C LEU A 171 -2.38 22.40 11.46
N ILE A 172 -1.26 22.62 10.73
CA ILE A 172 -1.19 22.44 9.28
C ILE A 172 -1.50 20.99 8.92
N ILE A 173 -0.83 20.02 9.57
CA ILE A 173 -1.07 18.58 9.33
C ILE A 173 -2.52 18.21 9.63
N GLN A 174 -3.10 18.71 10.73
CA GLN A 174 -4.51 18.49 11.06
C GLN A 174 -5.44 19.10 10.01
N SER A 175 -5.14 20.29 9.50
CA SER A 175 -5.94 20.94 8.46
C SER A 175 -5.87 20.21 7.12
N GLU A 176 -4.69 19.69 6.74
CA GLU A 176 -4.49 18.86 5.56
C GLU A 176 -5.20 17.52 5.70
N GLU A 177 -5.18 16.91 6.88
CA GLU A 177 -5.93 15.69 7.15
C GLU A 177 -7.44 15.92 7.02
N LEU A 178 -7.96 17.03 7.58
CA LEU A 178 -9.38 17.37 7.47
C LEU A 178 -9.80 17.65 6.03
N THR A 179 -8.96 18.31 5.23
CA THR A 179 -9.25 18.55 3.81
C THR A 179 -9.23 17.25 3.00
N LEU A 180 -8.27 16.35 3.24
CA LEU A 180 -8.25 15.03 2.62
C LEU A 180 -9.47 14.19 3.01
N ARG A 181 -9.88 14.23 4.28
CA ARG A 181 -11.11 13.56 4.74
C ARG A 181 -12.34 14.10 4.02
N LYS A 182 -12.50 15.42 3.92
CA LYS A 182 -13.59 16.05 3.15
C LYS A 182 -13.58 15.64 1.69
N GLN A 183 -12.41 15.65 1.04
CA GLN A 183 -12.30 15.25 -0.36
C GLN A 183 -12.65 13.76 -0.57
N ARG A 184 -12.29 12.89 0.37
CA ARG A 184 -12.70 11.48 0.33
C ARG A 184 -14.20 11.31 0.47
N VAL A 185 -14.84 12.03 1.40
CA VAL A 185 -16.29 12.00 1.58
C VAL A 185 -17.00 12.48 0.30
N MET A 186 -16.59 13.63 -0.24
CA MET A 186 -17.12 14.15 -1.51
C MET A 186 -17.01 13.12 -2.65
N LYS A 187 -15.85 12.45 -2.78
CA LYS A 187 -15.67 11.42 -3.81
C LYS A 187 -16.55 10.19 -3.62
N VAL A 188 -16.84 9.82 -2.36
CA VAL A 188 -17.75 8.71 -2.04
C VAL A 188 -19.17 9.11 -2.38
N GLU A 189 -19.63 10.29 -1.95
CA GLU A 189 -20.96 10.82 -2.28
C GLU A 189 -21.18 10.93 -3.79
N GLU A 190 -20.19 11.42 -4.54
CA GLU A 190 -20.23 11.45 -6.01
C GLU A 190 -20.34 10.05 -6.62
N ALA A 191 -19.65 9.05 -6.06
CA ALA A 191 -19.73 7.68 -6.54
C ALA A 191 -21.09 7.06 -6.23
N GLU A 192 -21.62 7.30 -5.04
CA GLU A 192 -22.96 6.87 -4.62
C GLU A 192 -24.04 7.49 -5.51
N ALA A 193 -23.95 8.78 -5.82
CA ALA A 193 -24.86 9.46 -6.74
C ALA A 193 -24.83 8.82 -8.14
N ARG A 194 -23.66 8.54 -8.70
CA ARG A 194 -23.53 7.85 -10.00
C ARG A 194 -24.13 6.44 -9.98
N ILE A 195 -23.96 5.70 -8.88
CA ILE A 195 -24.56 4.37 -8.72
C ILE A 195 -26.08 4.48 -8.63
N ALA A 196 -26.59 5.46 -7.86
CA ALA A 196 -28.03 5.70 -7.73
C ALA A 196 -28.67 6.06 -9.08
N GLU A 197 -28.04 6.93 -9.87
CA GLU A 197 -28.49 7.28 -11.22
C GLU A 197 -28.50 6.05 -12.16
N SER A 198 -27.42 5.26 -12.15
CA SER A 198 -27.35 4.03 -12.94
C SER A 198 -28.44 3.02 -12.54
N ASN A 199 -28.72 2.91 -11.24
CA ASN A 199 -29.77 2.03 -10.72
C ASN A 199 -31.16 2.52 -11.11
N ALA A 200 -31.43 3.82 -11.01
CA ALA A 200 -32.69 4.42 -11.43
C ALA A 200 -32.94 4.22 -12.94
N HIS A 201 -31.91 4.39 -13.76
CA HIS A 201 -32.00 4.14 -15.20
C HIS A 201 -32.28 2.65 -15.50
N ALA A 202 -31.59 1.73 -14.82
CA ALA A 202 -31.82 0.30 -14.97
C ALA A 202 -33.24 -0.11 -14.53
N GLN A 203 -33.77 0.51 -13.47
CA GLN A 203 -35.14 0.27 -13.02
C GLN A 203 -36.16 0.75 -14.06
N LYS A 204 -36.00 1.97 -14.58
CA LYS A 204 -36.87 2.51 -15.63
C LYS A 204 -36.94 1.60 -16.86
N LEU A 205 -35.80 1.08 -17.32
CA LEU A 205 -35.73 0.11 -18.42
C LEU A 205 -36.50 -1.18 -18.12
N ARG A 206 -36.44 -1.68 -16.88
CA ARG A 206 -37.20 -2.88 -16.48
C ARG A 206 -38.70 -2.61 -16.46
N GLU A 207 -39.11 -1.46 -15.92
CA GLU A 207 -40.51 -1.04 -15.88
C GLU A 207 -41.07 -0.82 -17.30
N GLU A 208 -40.30 -0.21 -18.20
CA GLU A 208 -40.66 -0.08 -19.61
C GLU A 208 -40.78 -1.45 -20.28
N ALA A 209 -39.83 -2.36 -20.04
CA ALA A 209 -39.91 -3.72 -20.56
C ALA A 209 -41.13 -4.48 -20.02
N GLU A 210 -41.50 -4.27 -18.76
CA GLU A 210 -42.73 -4.81 -18.16
C GLU A 210 -43.99 -4.22 -18.77
N HIS A 211 -44.01 -2.91 -18.96
CA HIS A 211 -45.10 -2.22 -19.60
C HIS A 211 -45.35 -2.79 -21.00
N TRP A 212 -44.30 -2.95 -21.81
CA TRP A 212 -44.41 -3.55 -23.15
C TRP A 212 -44.82 -5.03 -23.10
N ARG A 213 -44.31 -5.82 -22.13
CA ARG A 213 -44.73 -7.21 -21.93
C ARG A 213 -46.22 -7.32 -21.60
N ILE A 214 -46.70 -6.49 -20.67
CA ILE A 214 -48.11 -6.47 -20.25
C ILE A 214 -48.99 -5.99 -21.41
N GLN A 215 -48.62 -4.90 -22.09
CA GLN A 215 -49.38 -4.41 -23.25
C GLN A 215 -49.52 -5.49 -24.33
N ARG A 216 -48.42 -6.19 -24.67
CA ARG A 216 -48.44 -7.31 -25.61
C ARG A 216 -49.43 -8.39 -25.16
N LEU A 217 -49.39 -8.77 -23.89
CA LEU A 217 -50.29 -9.79 -23.33
C LEU A 217 -51.76 -9.34 -23.37
N VAL A 218 -52.05 -8.10 -23.00
CA VAL A 218 -53.42 -7.54 -23.06
C VAL A 218 -53.96 -7.57 -24.49
N THR A 219 -53.14 -7.22 -25.48
CA THR A 219 -53.53 -7.30 -26.90
C THR A 219 -53.84 -8.73 -27.31
N LEU A 220 -52.97 -9.69 -26.96
CA LEU A 220 -53.19 -11.12 -27.25
C LEU A 220 -54.49 -11.62 -26.61
N LEU A 221 -54.75 -11.29 -25.33
CA LEU A 221 -55.95 -11.73 -24.63
C LEU A 221 -57.24 -11.13 -25.23
N ARG A 222 -57.19 -9.88 -25.70
CA ARG A 222 -58.31 -9.24 -26.40
C ARG A 222 -58.63 -9.95 -27.71
N GLU A 223 -57.62 -10.23 -28.54
CA GLU A 223 -57.78 -10.97 -29.79
C GLU A 223 -58.33 -12.38 -29.56
N ARG A 224 -57.78 -13.07 -28.56
CA ARG A 224 -58.23 -14.39 -28.14
C ARG A 224 -59.72 -14.39 -27.75
N THR A 225 -60.15 -13.37 -27.00
CA THR A 225 -61.55 -13.21 -26.59
C THR A 225 -62.46 -12.94 -27.79
N LYS A 226 -61.98 -12.15 -28.75
CA LYS A 226 -62.70 -11.86 -30.00
C LYS A 226 -62.91 -13.13 -30.84
N LEU A 227 -61.86 -13.92 -31.07
CA LEU A 227 -61.97 -15.18 -31.81
C LEU A 227 -62.91 -16.20 -31.13
N LYS A 228 -62.91 -16.22 -29.80
CA LYS A 228 -63.84 -17.04 -29.03
C LYS A 228 -65.30 -16.60 -29.21
N GLN A 229 -65.56 -15.29 -29.31
CA GLN A 229 -66.89 -14.75 -29.61
C GLN A 229 -67.34 -15.06 -31.05
N GLU A 230 -66.39 -15.15 -31.98
CA GLU A 230 -66.63 -15.52 -33.39
C GLU A 230 -66.84 -17.03 -33.59
N GLY A 231 -66.71 -17.84 -32.52
CA GLY A 231 -66.98 -19.28 -32.54
C GLY A 231 -65.81 -20.17 -32.95
N VAL A 232 -64.58 -19.64 -32.97
CA VAL A 232 -63.36 -20.41 -33.26
C VAL A 232 -63.07 -21.40 -32.12
N SER A 233 -62.61 -22.62 -32.47
CA SER A 233 -62.30 -23.65 -31.47
C SER A 233 -61.14 -23.21 -30.57
N GLN A 234 -61.18 -23.61 -29.30
CA GLN A 234 -60.17 -23.23 -28.32
C GLN A 234 -58.76 -23.71 -28.74
N GLU A 235 -58.69 -24.89 -29.37
CA GLU A 235 -57.46 -25.51 -29.86
C GLU A 235 -56.81 -24.69 -30.99
N ASP A 236 -57.61 -24.20 -31.94
CA ASP A 236 -57.13 -23.35 -33.03
C ASP A 236 -56.65 -21.99 -32.51
N ILE A 237 -57.33 -21.44 -31.50
CA ILE A 237 -56.93 -20.18 -30.86
C ILE A 237 -55.61 -20.36 -30.08
N ASP A 238 -55.44 -21.48 -29.36
CA ASP A 238 -54.20 -21.81 -28.65
C ASP A 238 -53.01 -22.03 -29.59
N LEU A 239 -53.25 -22.58 -30.78
CA LEU A 239 -52.24 -22.77 -31.82
C LEU A 239 -51.86 -21.44 -32.49
N ALA A 240 -52.83 -20.58 -32.78
CA ALA A 240 -52.62 -19.31 -33.48
C ALA A 240 -52.07 -18.18 -32.59
N LEU A 241 -52.51 -18.13 -31.32
CA LEU A 241 -52.17 -17.08 -30.35
C LEU A 241 -51.62 -17.69 -29.05
N PRO A 242 -50.38 -18.22 -29.10
CA PRO A 242 -49.78 -18.89 -27.94
C PRO A 242 -49.51 -17.90 -26.81
N LEU A 243 -49.94 -18.25 -25.60
CA LEU A 243 -49.67 -17.46 -24.40
C LEU A 243 -48.27 -17.80 -23.84
N PRO A 244 -47.55 -16.82 -23.26
CA PRO A 244 -46.30 -17.09 -22.56
C PRO A 244 -46.51 -18.09 -21.41
N MET A 245 -45.60 -19.06 -21.24
CA MET A 245 -45.70 -20.13 -20.22
C MET A 245 -46.02 -19.63 -18.80
N ALA A 246 -45.53 -18.46 -18.41
CA ALA A 246 -45.84 -17.84 -17.12
C ALA A 246 -47.34 -17.53 -16.94
N ALA A 247 -48.02 -17.06 -18.00
CA ALA A 247 -49.46 -16.76 -17.98
C ALA A 247 -50.31 -18.05 -17.99
N ILE A 248 -49.80 -19.15 -18.56
CA ILE A 248 -50.47 -20.45 -18.58
C ILE A 248 -50.56 -21.05 -17.17
N HIS A 249 -49.51 -20.86 -16.35
CA HIS A 249 -49.50 -21.32 -14.96
C HIS A 249 -50.50 -20.57 -14.07
N GLU A 250 -50.60 -19.24 -14.21
CA GLU A 250 -51.58 -18.44 -13.45
C GLU A 250 -53.03 -18.80 -13.82
N ALA A 251 -53.33 -19.00 -15.11
CA ALA A 251 -54.65 -19.40 -15.57
C ALA A 251 -55.08 -20.79 -15.05
N ARG A 252 -54.16 -21.76 -14.98
CA ARG A 252 -54.44 -23.10 -14.42
C ARG A 252 -54.68 -23.11 -12.91
N VAL A 253 -54.03 -22.20 -12.16
CA VAL A 253 -54.27 -22.06 -10.72
C VAL A 253 -55.65 -21.44 -10.45
N SER A 254 -56.11 -20.49 -11.28
CA SER A 254 -57.44 -19.90 -11.16
C SER A 254 -58.58 -20.87 -11.50
N THR A 255 -58.41 -21.78 -12.47
CA THR A 255 -59.42 -22.79 -12.79
C THR A 255 -59.59 -23.84 -11.69
N LEU A 256 -58.48 -24.26 -11.04
CA LEU A 256 -58.54 -25.19 -9.90
C LEU A 256 -59.18 -24.58 -8.65
N GLY A 257 -59.05 -23.25 -8.46
CA GLY A 257 -59.71 -22.53 -7.37
C GLY A 257 -61.22 -22.41 -7.53
N ALA A 258 -61.70 -22.13 -8.75
CA ALA A 258 -63.12 -21.95 -9.07
C ALA A 258 -63.94 -23.24 -8.90
N ASP A 259 -63.38 -24.39 -9.28
CA ASP A 259 -64.06 -25.69 -9.18
C ASP A 259 -64.24 -26.14 -7.72
N SER A 260 -63.30 -25.79 -6.82
CA SER A 260 -63.42 -26.09 -5.38
C SER A 260 -64.53 -25.29 -4.68
N VAL A 261 -64.75 -24.03 -5.10
CA VAL A 261 -65.79 -23.16 -4.52
C VAL A 261 -67.18 -23.53 -5.04
N ALA A 262 -67.26 -24.05 -6.27
CA ALA A 262 -68.51 -24.59 -6.83
C ALA A 262 -68.94 -25.89 -6.13
N LEU A 263 -68.00 -26.81 -5.87
CA LEU A 263 -68.27 -28.06 -5.14
C LEU A 263 -68.72 -27.83 -3.69
N LEU A 264 -68.16 -26.83 -3.00
CA LEU A 264 -68.53 -26.48 -1.63
C LEU A 264 -69.92 -25.82 -1.50
N ARG A 265 -70.46 -25.24 -2.58
CA ARG A 265 -71.83 -24.68 -2.60
C ARG A 265 -72.91 -25.72 -2.89
N GLN A 266 -72.54 -26.87 -3.44
CA GLN A 266 -73.50 -27.94 -3.80
C GLN A 266 -73.74 -28.92 -2.64
N MET A 267 -73.01 -28.77 -1.53
CA MET A 267 -73.15 -29.56 -0.30
C MET A 267 -73.80 -28.79 0.88
N ARG A 268 -74.46 -27.65 0.62
CA ARG A 268 -75.26 -26.91 1.62
C ARG A 268 -76.72 -26.86 1.24
#